data_AF-A0A5C6EYI7-F1
#
_entry.id   AF-A0A5C6EYI7-F1
#
_cell.length_a   1.000
_cell.length_b   1.000
_cell.length_c   1.000
_cell.angle_alpha   90.00
_cell.angle_beta   90.00
_cell.angle_gamma   90.00
#
_symmetry.space_group_name_H-M   'P 1'
#
loop_
_entity.id
_entity.type
_entity.pdbx_description
1 polymer ?
#
loop_
_entity_poly.entity_id
_entity_poly.type
_entity_poly.pdbx_seq_one_letter_code
_entity_poly.pdbx_strand_id
1 'polypeptide(L)'
;MQSLTNKNFGLVIAFLVPGFIAICGVSFRSTTVNVWIAGTEGVSVGGFLYSTLAALFVGLLCSTARWLCLDWLHHHTGIARPEWDYVKLQANLGAYTLLEENHYRYYQFYGNSLFAWWIAYGCWRSTLAGQEPQPADLAFAGISLLLYLGSRDTLQKYYRRVEDLLSPTSTIGIITSPLDFSKHVAERNAKSLS
;
A
#
# COMPACT_ATOMS: atom_id res chain seq x y z
N MET A 1 -7.67 5.00 26.53
CA MET A 1 -7.85 4.26 25.26
C MET A 1 -7.18 5.07 24.17
N GLN A 2 -6.00 4.64 23.70
CA GLN A 2 -5.29 5.32 22.63
C GLN A 2 -6.13 5.24 21.35
N SER A 3 -6.41 6.39 20.75
CA SER A 3 -7.04 6.48 19.43
C SER A 3 -6.34 5.54 18.47
N LEU A 4 -7.10 4.74 17.71
CA LEU A 4 -6.63 4.09 16.49
C LEU A 4 -6.10 5.19 15.57
N THR A 5 -4.82 5.51 15.71
CA THR A 5 -4.12 6.47 14.87
C THR A 5 -3.99 5.82 13.49
N ASN A 6 -4.12 6.59 12.40
CA ASN A 6 -4.02 6.09 11.01
C ASN A 6 -2.86 5.10 10.79
N LYS A 7 -1.72 5.33 11.46
CA LYS A 7 -0.55 4.44 11.47
C LYS A 7 -0.87 3.01 11.91
N ASN A 8 -1.62 2.85 13.00
CA ASN A 8 -1.99 1.54 13.53
C ASN A 8 -2.95 0.82 12.57
N PHE A 9 -3.90 1.56 11.99
CA PHE A 9 -4.80 1.01 10.98
C PHE A 9 -4.02 0.55 9.73
N GLY A 10 -3.07 1.36 9.25
CA GLY A 10 -2.19 1.02 8.13
C GLY A 10 -1.44 -0.29 8.33
N LEU A 11 -0.90 -0.54 9.54
CA LEU A 11 -0.23 -1.80 9.86
C LEU A 11 -1.19 -3.00 9.89
N VAL A 12 -2.40 -2.81 10.43
CA VAL A 12 -3.43 -3.85 10.48
C VAL A 12 -3.80 -4.30 9.08
N ILE A 13 -4.12 -3.36 8.18
CA ILE A 13 -4.49 -3.71 6.81
C ILE A 13 -3.28 -4.20 6.01
N ALA A 14 -2.09 -3.65 6.22
CA ALA A 14 -0.92 -4.06 5.43
C ALA A 14 -0.43 -5.45 5.81
N PHE A 15 -0.50 -5.86 7.08
CA PHE A 15 0.15 -7.09 7.54
C PHE A 15 -0.80 -8.06 8.25
N LEU A 16 -1.56 -7.58 9.23
CA LEU A 16 -2.40 -8.46 10.04
C LEU A 16 -3.50 -9.13 9.21
N VAL A 17 -4.24 -8.35 8.42
CA VAL A 17 -5.34 -8.88 7.60
C VAL A 17 -4.86 -9.89 6.55
N PRO A 18 -3.83 -9.59 5.73
CA PRO A 18 -3.29 -10.57 4.78
C PRO A 18 -2.80 -11.84 5.46
N GLY A 19 -2.05 -11.72 6.56
CA GLY A 19 -1.56 -12.90 7.26
C GLY A 19 -2.67 -13.75 7.86
N PHE A 20 -3.73 -13.12 8.36
CA PHE A 20 -4.90 -13.86 8.84
C PHE A 20 -5.60 -14.64 7.71
N ILE A 21 -5.73 -14.06 6.51
CA ILE A 21 -6.26 -14.75 5.33
C ILE A 21 -5.46 -16.04 5.05
N ALA A 22 -4.12 -15.94 5.05
CA ALA A 22 -3.26 -17.10 4.83
C ALA A 22 -3.44 -18.18 5.92
N ILE A 23 -3.56 -17.78 7.18
CA ILE A 23 -3.78 -18.69 8.31
C ILE A 23 -5.14 -19.40 8.22
N CYS A 24 -6.19 -18.69 7.85
CA CYS A 24 -7.49 -19.30 7.56
C CYS A 24 -7.36 -20.39 6.50
N GLY A 25 -6.55 -20.15 5.46
CA GLY A 25 -6.17 -21.16 4.48
C GLY A 25 -5.48 -22.39 5.07
N VAL A 26 -4.43 -22.17 5.87
CA VAL A 26 -3.68 -23.25 6.53
C VAL A 26 -4.56 -24.07 7.48
N SER A 27 -5.61 -23.48 8.04
CA SER A 27 -6.57 -24.18 8.91
C SER A 27 -7.28 -25.36 8.23
N PHE A 28 -7.40 -25.37 6.90
CA PHE A 28 -7.94 -26.52 6.15
C PHE A 28 -7.03 -27.76 6.21
N ARG A 29 -5.75 -27.58 6.55
CA ARG A 29 -4.75 -28.66 6.60
C ARG A 29 -4.28 -28.98 8.01
N SER A 30 -4.27 -27.99 8.89
CA SER A 30 -3.80 -28.13 10.27
C SER A 30 -4.94 -28.01 11.25
N THR A 31 -5.31 -29.14 11.87
CA THR A 31 -6.28 -29.18 12.97
C THR A 31 -5.84 -28.27 14.12
N THR A 32 -4.54 -28.16 14.40
CA THR A 32 -4.00 -27.26 15.42
C THR A 32 -4.34 -25.80 15.14
N VAL A 33 -4.11 -25.35 13.90
CA VAL A 33 -4.45 -23.97 13.48
C VAL A 33 -5.96 -23.78 13.46
N ASN A 34 -6.72 -24.79 13.04
CA ASN A 34 -8.18 -24.74 13.07
C ASN A 34 -8.72 -24.53 14.50
N VAL A 35 -8.18 -25.23 15.50
CA VAL A 35 -8.55 -25.06 16.91
C VAL A 35 -8.26 -23.64 17.40
N TRP A 36 -7.14 -23.04 16.98
CA TRP A 36 -6.81 -21.66 17.36
C TRP A 36 -7.82 -20.64 16.83
N ILE A 37 -8.41 -20.88 15.65
CA ILE A 37 -9.35 -19.98 14.99
C ILE A 37 -10.81 -20.27 15.41
N ALA A 38 -11.20 -21.56 15.47
CA ALA A 38 -12.59 -21.98 15.66
C ALA A 38 -13.06 -21.93 17.12
N GLY A 39 -12.14 -21.94 18.09
CA GLY A 39 -12.47 -21.74 19.51
C GLY A 39 -13.40 -22.79 20.10
N THR A 40 -13.14 -24.07 19.82
CA THR A 40 -14.06 -25.20 20.08
C THR A 40 -14.39 -25.48 21.55
N GLU A 41 -13.72 -24.82 22.52
CA GLU A 41 -14.05 -24.92 23.96
C GLU A 41 -13.99 -23.54 24.66
N GLY A 42 -14.48 -22.50 23.95
CA GLY A 42 -14.31 -21.11 24.35
C GLY A 42 -13.06 -20.50 23.73
N VAL A 43 -13.15 -19.23 23.33
CA VAL A 43 -12.00 -18.51 22.77
C VAL A 43 -10.97 -18.36 23.87
N SER A 44 -9.97 -19.24 23.89
CA SER A 44 -8.84 -19.08 24.80
C SER A 44 -8.09 -17.81 24.41
N VAL A 45 -7.78 -16.97 25.41
CA VAL A 45 -6.94 -15.77 25.22
C VAL A 45 -5.63 -16.14 24.52
N GLY A 46 -5.08 -17.34 24.84
CA GLY A 46 -3.91 -17.89 24.18
C GLY A 46 -4.11 -18.13 22.67
N GLY A 47 -5.20 -18.78 22.26
CA GLY A 47 -5.48 -19.05 20.84
C GLY A 47 -5.62 -17.78 20.01
N PHE A 48 -6.28 -16.76 20.57
CA PHE A 48 -6.36 -15.43 19.95
C PHE A 48 -4.97 -14.76 19.82
N LEU A 49 -4.17 -14.78 20.89
CA LEU A 49 -2.83 -14.18 20.88
C LEU A 49 -1.90 -14.87 19.87
N TYR A 50 -1.89 -16.21 19.87
CA TYR A 50 -1.11 -16.99 18.90
C TYR A 50 -1.55 -16.74 17.47
N SER A 51 -2.86 -16.73 17.20
CA SER A 51 -3.39 -16.46 15.85
C SER A 51 -3.02 -15.06 15.37
N THR A 52 -3.07 -14.06 16.25
CA THR A 52 -2.72 -12.66 15.93
C THR A 52 -1.22 -12.53 15.63
N LEU A 53 -0.35 -13.10 16.47
CA LEU A 53 1.09 -13.06 16.27
C LEU A 53 1.51 -13.84 15.02
N ALA A 54 0.94 -15.02 14.80
CA ALA A 54 1.16 -15.80 13.60
C ALA A 54 0.69 -15.02 12.36
N ALA A 55 -0.47 -14.35 12.42
CA ALA A 55 -0.98 -13.56 11.31
C ALA A 55 -0.02 -12.41 10.98
N LEU A 56 0.48 -11.68 11.98
CA LEU A 56 1.51 -10.65 11.74
C LEU A 56 2.76 -11.23 11.07
N PHE A 57 3.26 -12.36 11.56
CA PHE A 57 4.45 -12.99 11.00
C PHE A 57 4.24 -13.45 9.55
N VAL A 58 3.14 -14.14 9.26
CA VAL A 58 2.81 -14.59 7.90
C VAL A 58 2.54 -13.40 6.98
N GLY A 59 1.92 -12.33 7.48
CA GLY A 59 1.70 -11.09 6.73
C GLY A 59 3.01 -10.40 6.34
N LEU A 60 4.00 -10.39 7.24
CA LEU A 60 5.35 -9.91 6.93
C LEU A 60 6.03 -10.76 5.85
N LEU A 61 5.94 -12.09 5.93
CA LEU A 61 6.46 -12.98 4.90
C LEU A 61 5.78 -12.76 3.53
N CYS A 62 4.45 -12.58 3.52
CA CYS A 62 3.72 -12.21 2.31
C CYS A 62 4.24 -10.89 1.73
N SER A 63 4.64 -9.95 2.59
CA SER A 63 5.23 -8.69 2.13
C SER A 63 6.61 -8.85 1.51
N THR A 64 7.43 -9.75 2.03
CA THR A 64 8.72 -10.12 1.41
C THR A 64 8.49 -10.80 0.06
N ALA A 65 7.54 -11.73 -0.04
CA ALA A 65 7.19 -12.38 -1.30
C ALA A 65 6.63 -11.39 -2.34
N ARG A 66 5.76 -10.48 -1.91
CA ARG A 66 5.27 -9.37 -2.73
C ARG A 66 6.42 -8.54 -3.27
N TRP A 67 7.33 -8.09 -2.40
CA TRP A 67 8.49 -7.31 -2.83
C TRP A 67 9.33 -8.06 -3.88
N LEU A 68 9.60 -9.35 -3.68
CA LEU A 68 10.42 -10.14 -4.59
C LEU A 68 9.75 -10.35 -5.95
N CYS A 69 8.46 -10.68 -5.96
CA CYS A 69 7.76 -11.13 -7.17
C CYS A 69 6.93 -10.01 -7.82
N LEU A 70 6.08 -9.35 -7.04
CA LEU A 70 5.08 -8.41 -7.54
C LEU A 70 5.69 -7.05 -7.86
N ASP A 71 6.61 -6.54 -7.03
CA ASP A 71 7.25 -5.25 -7.29
C ASP A 71 8.13 -5.35 -8.54
N TRP A 72 8.85 -6.47 -8.68
CA TRP A 72 9.60 -6.79 -9.90
C TRP A 72 8.68 -6.79 -11.14
N LEU A 73 7.53 -7.47 -11.07
CA LEU A 73 6.56 -7.53 -12.17
C LEU A 73 5.97 -6.15 -12.50
N HIS A 74 5.61 -5.35 -11.49
CA HIS A 74 5.07 -4.00 -11.67
C HIS A 74 6.08 -3.05 -12.34
N HIS A 75 7.34 -3.12 -11.93
CA HIS A 75 8.40 -2.32 -12.55
C HIS A 75 8.70 -2.78 -13.97
N HIS A 76 8.70 -4.10 -14.21
CA HIS A 76 8.88 -4.63 -15.56
C HIS A 76 7.72 -4.28 -16.50
N THR A 77 6.50 -4.15 -15.97
CA THR A 77 5.28 -3.78 -16.73
C THR A 77 5.04 -2.26 -16.83
N GLY A 78 6.07 -1.45 -16.53
CA GLY A 78 6.10 -0.02 -16.88
C GLY A 78 5.79 0.96 -15.74
N ILE A 79 5.75 0.52 -14.48
CA ILE A 79 5.68 1.45 -13.35
C ILE A 79 7.09 2.00 -13.07
N ALA A 80 7.35 3.25 -13.47
CA ALA A 80 8.61 3.93 -13.19
C ALA A 80 8.73 4.30 -11.70
N ARG A 81 9.91 4.08 -11.13
CA ARG A 81 10.22 4.45 -9.75
C ARG A 81 10.60 5.94 -9.70
N PRO A 82 10.07 6.74 -8.75
CA PRO A 82 10.43 8.15 -8.64
C PRO A 82 11.88 8.31 -8.18
N GLU A 83 12.51 9.42 -8.61
CA GLU A 83 13.82 9.85 -8.10
C GLU A 83 13.67 10.45 -6.69
N TRP A 84 14.50 10.00 -5.75
CA TRP A 84 14.40 10.40 -4.35
C TRP A 84 15.31 11.59 -4.05
N ASP A 85 14.73 12.78 -3.90
CA ASP A 85 15.41 13.95 -3.33
C ASP A 85 15.15 14.01 -1.81
N TYR A 86 16.12 13.54 -1.02
CA TYR A 86 16.01 13.47 0.44
C TYR A 86 15.88 14.85 1.11
N VAL A 87 16.39 15.92 0.49
CA VAL A 87 16.28 17.28 1.03
C VAL A 87 14.83 17.74 0.96
N LYS A 88 14.18 17.53 -0.18
CA LYS A 88 12.75 17.84 -0.35
C LYS A 88 11.84 16.90 0.41
N LEU A 89 12.22 15.62 0.54
CA LEU A 89 11.47 14.66 1.34
C LEU A 89 11.38 15.13 2.79
N GLN A 90 12.50 15.60 3.37
CA GLN A 90 12.52 16.13 4.73
C GLN A 90 11.65 17.40 4.86
N ALA A 91 11.68 18.28 3.85
CA ALA A 91 10.83 19.47 3.82
C ALA A 91 9.33 19.15 3.69
N ASN A 92 8.96 18.01 3.09
CA ASN A 92 7.58 17.63 2.78
C ASN A 92 7.08 16.38 3.52
N LEU A 93 7.67 16.05 4.69
CA LEU A 93 7.36 14.83 5.46
C LEU A 93 5.87 14.64 5.76
N GLY A 94 5.14 15.73 6.02
CA GLY A 94 3.70 15.68 6.27
C GLY A 94 2.91 15.19 5.05
N ALA A 95 3.16 15.77 3.88
CA ALA A 95 2.53 15.37 2.62
C ALA A 95 2.93 13.94 2.23
N TYR A 96 4.20 13.58 2.42
CA TYR A 96 4.68 12.22 2.17
C TYR A 96 3.99 11.18 3.06
N THR A 97 3.84 11.45 4.36
CA THR A 97 3.14 10.55 5.30
C THR A 97 1.68 10.35 4.87
N LEU A 98 1.02 11.40 4.41
CA LEU A 98 -0.36 11.30 3.90
C LEU A 98 -0.46 10.44 2.63
N LEU A 99 0.52 10.53 1.72
CA LEU A 99 0.58 9.67 0.54
C LEU A 99 0.85 8.21 0.90
N GLU A 100 1.72 7.96 1.88
CA GLU A 100 1.97 6.62 2.41
C GLU A 100 0.68 6.02 2.96
N GLU A 101 -0.02 6.74 3.84
CA GLU A 101 -1.26 6.29 4.48
C GLU A 101 -2.38 6.04 3.47
N ASN A 102 -2.55 6.89 2.46
CA ASN A 102 -3.68 6.81 1.52
C ASN A 102 -3.44 5.91 0.30
N HIS A 103 -2.20 5.65 -0.08
CA HIS A 103 -1.91 4.89 -1.30
C HIS A 103 -0.98 3.72 -1.06
N TYR A 104 0.13 3.93 -0.36
CA TYR A 104 1.11 2.87 -0.15
C TYR A 104 0.60 1.76 0.77
N ARG A 105 -0.15 2.10 1.83
CA ARG A 105 -0.76 1.09 2.72
C ARG A 105 -1.80 0.21 2.01
N TYR A 106 -2.58 0.79 1.11
CA TYR A 106 -3.53 0.03 0.28
C TYR A 106 -2.81 -0.85 -0.73
N TYR A 107 -1.72 -0.36 -1.33
CA TYR A 107 -0.85 -1.19 -2.16
C TYR A 107 -0.30 -2.41 -1.38
N GLN A 108 0.21 -2.19 -0.16
CA GLN A 108 0.67 -3.27 0.72
C GLN A 108 -0.46 -4.26 1.03
N PHE A 109 -1.66 -3.77 1.37
CA PHE A 109 -2.81 -4.62 1.61
C PHE A 109 -3.15 -5.49 0.39
N TYR A 110 -3.32 -4.89 -0.80
CA TYR A 110 -3.67 -5.63 -2.01
C TYR A 110 -2.60 -6.63 -2.42
N GLY A 111 -1.33 -6.19 -2.43
CA GLY A 111 -0.20 -7.04 -2.80
C GLY A 111 0.02 -8.18 -1.81
N ASN A 112 0.03 -7.92 -0.51
CA ASN A 112 0.21 -8.97 0.50
C ASN A 112 -1.00 -9.92 0.53
N SER A 113 -2.22 -9.39 0.37
CA SER A 113 -3.44 -10.22 0.30
C SER A 113 -3.44 -11.13 -0.91
N LEU A 114 -2.86 -10.71 -2.05
CA LEU A 114 -2.73 -11.58 -3.22
C LEU A 114 -1.94 -12.85 -2.88
N PHE A 115 -0.76 -12.72 -2.26
CA PHE A 115 0.03 -13.90 -1.86
C PHE A 115 -0.68 -14.74 -0.80
N ALA A 116 -1.29 -14.08 0.20
CA ALA A 116 -2.07 -14.78 1.22
C ALA A 116 -3.24 -15.56 0.62
N TRP A 117 -3.92 -14.98 -0.37
CA TRP A 117 -5.02 -15.60 -1.10
C TRP A 117 -4.58 -16.82 -1.89
N TRP A 118 -3.40 -16.76 -2.52
CA TRP A 118 -2.80 -17.92 -3.20
C TRP A 118 -2.42 -19.04 -2.23
N ILE A 119 -1.85 -18.71 -1.05
CA ILE A 119 -1.59 -19.69 0.01
C ILE A 119 -2.90 -20.34 0.45
N ALA A 120 -3.92 -19.53 0.73
CA ALA A 120 -5.19 -20.04 1.23
C ALA A 120 -5.90 -20.93 0.21
N TYR A 121 -5.92 -20.51 -1.05
CA TYR A 121 -6.42 -21.32 -2.14
C TYR A 121 -5.63 -22.62 -2.31
N GLY A 122 -4.29 -22.58 -2.27
CA GLY A 122 -3.45 -23.77 -2.37
C GLY A 122 -3.76 -24.79 -1.25
N CYS A 123 -3.87 -24.33 -0.01
CA CYS A 123 -4.25 -25.18 1.12
C CYS A 123 -5.65 -25.77 0.94
N TRP A 124 -6.65 -24.95 0.59
CA TRP A 124 -8.02 -25.42 0.36
C TRP A 124 -8.10 -26.40 -0.82
N ARG A 125 -7.56 -26.03 -1.98
CA ARG A 125 -7.61 -26.82 -3.22
C ARG A 125 -6.90 -28.16 -3.10
N SER A 126 -5.84 -28.23 -2.27
CA SER A 126 -5.15 -29.49 -1.97
C SER A 126 -6.02 -30.51 -1.24
N THR A 127 -7.08 -30.07 -0.53
CA THR A 127 -8.05 -30.99 0.10
C THR A 127 -9.00 -31.62 -0.93
N LEU A 128 -9.10 -31.02 -2.12
CA LEU A 128 -9.92 -31.45 -3.25
C LEU A 128 -9.05 -32.02 -4.39
N ALA A 129 -7.84 -32.48 -4.08
CA ALA A 129 -6.91 -33.00 -5.08
C ALA A 129 -7.56 -34.15 -5.90
N GLY A 130 -7.48 -34.06 -7.22
CA GLY A 130 -8.10 -35.02 -8.15
C GLY A 130 -9.56 -34.72 -8.52
N GLN A 131 -10.17 -33.67 -7.94
CA GLN A 131 -11.50 -33.20 -8.38
C GLN A 131 -11.39 -32.16 -9.49
N GLU A 132 -12.40 -32.09 -10.35
CA GLU A 132 -12.54 -31.08 -11.40
C GLU A 132 -12.61 -29.65 -10.84
N PRO A 133 -12.30 -28.62 -11.65
CA PRO A 133 -12.44 -27.23 -11.24
C PRO A 133 -13.87 -26.88 -10.83
N GLN A 134 -14.01 -26.15 -9.74
CA GLN A 134 -15.29 -25.72 -9.16
C GLN A 134 -15.52 -24.22 -9.39
N PRO A 135 -16.77 -23.71 -9.25
CA PRO A 135 -17.04 -22.27 -9.32
C PRO A 135 -16.20 -21.42 -8.35
N ALA A 136 -15.77 -22.00 -7.23
CA ALA A 136 -14.84 -21.35 -6.30
C ALA A 136 -13.46 -21.04 -6.93
N ASP A 137 -13.01 -21.81 -7.92
CA ASP A 137 -11.76 -21.55 -8.65
C ASP A 137 -11.88 -20.29 -9.53
N LEU A 138 -13.08 -20.05 -10.10
CA LEU A 138 -13.37 -18.80 -10.81
C LEU A 138 -13.39 -17.60 -9.86
N ALA A 139 -13.98 -17.75 -8.67
CA ALA A 139 -13.95 -16.71 -7.65
C ALA A 139 -12.52 -16.42 -7.18
N PHE A 140 -11.69 -17.46 -7.01
CA PHE A 140 -10.26 -17.32 -6.72
C PHE A 140 -9.55 -16.50 -7.80
N ALA A 141 -9.75 -16.82 -9.07
CA ALA A 141 -9.14 -16.12 -10.19
C ALA A 141 -9.61 -14.66 -10.25
N GLY A 142 -10.92 -14.41 -10.08
CA GLY A 142 -11.50 -13.07 -10.06
C GLY A 142 -10.96 -12.19 -8.94
N ILE A 143 -10.89 -12.71 -7.71
CA ILE A 143 -10.33 -11.99 -6.56
C ILE A 143 -8.83 -11.76 -6.75
N SER A 144 -8.08 -12.74 -7.25
CA SER A 144 -6.65 -12.60 -7.56
C SER A 144 -6.41 -11.48 -8.57
N LEU A 145 -7.21 -11.44 -9.63
CA LEU A 145 -7.13 -10.38 -10.63
C LEU A 145 -7.46 -9.01 -10.02
N LEU A 146 -8.49 -8.91 -9.19
CA LEU A 146 -8.87 -7.68 -8.52
C LEU A 146 -7.77 -7.15 -7.59
N LEU A 147 -7.17 -8.04 -6.79
CA LEU A 147 -6.05 -7.69 -5.90
C LEU A 147 -4.81 -7.27 -6.69
N TYR A 148 -4.49 -7.97 -7.78
CA TYR A 148 -3.41 -7.58 -8.68
C TYR A 148 -3.64 -6.19 -9.27
N LEU A 149 -4.80 -5.95 -9.90
CA LEU A 149 -5.14 -4.66 -10.51
C LEU A 149 -5.16 -3.53 -9.47
N GLY A 150 -5.74 -3.77 -8.29
CA GLY A 150 -5.76 -2.80 -7.19
C GLY A 150 -4.36 -2.47 -6.70
N SER A 151 -3.48 -3.46 -6.57
CA SER A 151 -2.09 -3.24 -6.18
C SER A 151 -1.32 -2.42 -7.23
N ARG A 152 -1.56 -2.68 -8.52
CA ARG A 152 -0.92 -1.94 -9.61
C ARG A 152 -1.37 -0.48 -9.65
N ASP A 153 -2.68 -0.23 -9.57
CA ASP A 153 -3.27 1.11 -9.61
C ASP A 153 -2.82 1.97 -8.41
N THR A 154 -2.85 1.41 -7.20
CA THR A 154 -2.44 2.14 -5.99
C THR A 154 -0.94 2.46 -5.97
N LEU A 155 -0.08 1.53 -6.42
CA LEU A 155 1.35 1.79 -6.55
C LEU A 155 1.63 2.88 -7.59
N GLN A 156 0.95 2.84 -8.74
CA GLN A 156 1.12 3.85 -9.78
C GLN A 156 0.67 5.24 -9.30
N LYS A 157 -0.46 5.33 -8.60
CA LYS A 157 -0.92 6.57 -7.98
C LYS A 157 0.06 7.09 -6.94
N TYR A 158 0.58 6.20 -6.08
CA TYR A 158 1.58 6.55 -5.09
C TYR A 158 2.83 7.15 -5.74
N TYR A 159 3.43 6.47 -6.72
CA TYR A 159 4.64 6.97 -7.37
C TYR A 159 4.44 8.28 -8.11
N ARG A 160 3.34 8.44 -8.87
CA ARG A 160 3.03 9.72 -9.54
C ARG A 160 2.94 10.87 -8.54
N ARG A 161 2.26 10.67 -7.41
CA ARG A 161 2.11 11.72 -6.39
C ARG A 161 3.40 12.03 -5.65
N VAL A 162 4.24 11.02 -5.42
CA VAL A 162 5.58 11.21 -4.85
C VAL A 162 6.47 11.97 -5.83
N GLU A 163 6.39 11.65 -7.12
CA GLU A 163 7.10 12.37 -8.17
C GLU A 163 6.65 13.83 -8.26
N ASP A 164 5.34 14.11 -8.25
CA ASP A 164 4.81 15.48 -8.23
C ASP A 164 5.32 16.28 -7.01
N LEU A 165 5.44 15.62 -5.85
CA LEU A 165 5.88 16.23 -4.59
C LEU A 165 7.39 16.51 -4.57
N LEU A 166 8.19 15.64 -5.19
CA LEU A 166 9.66 15.72 -5.19
C LEU A 166 10.23 16.42 -6.43
N SER A 167 9.44 16.55 -7.49
CA SER A 167 9.82 17.29 -8.69
C SER A 167 10.22 18.72 -8.34
N PRO A 168 11.19 19.32 -9.04
CA PRO A 168 11.40 20.75 -8.93
C PRO A 168 10.06 21.41 -9.23
N THR A 169 9.53 22.19 -8.29
CA THR A 169 8.60 23.24 -8.67
C THR A 169 9.37 24.08 -9.68
N SER A 170 9.17 23.83 -10.98
CA SER A 170 9.50 24.79 -12.01
C SER A 170 8.87 26.06 -11.49
N THR A 171 9.70 27.00 -11.09
CA THR A 171 9.29 28.30 -10.58
C THR A 171 8.44 28.92 -11.68
N ILE A 172 7.13 28.70 -11.61
CA ILE A 172 6.15 29.40 -12.42
C ILE A 172 6.28 30.85 -11.95
N GLY A 173 7.07 31.62 -12.69
CA GLY A 173 7.11 33.07 -12.72
C GLY A 173 7.04 33.77 -11.37
N ILE A 174 8.10 33.70 -10.55
CA ILE A 174 8.47 34.84 -9.70
C ILE A 174 9.45 35.72 -10.50
N ILE A 175 8.97 36.24 -11.62
CA ILE A 175 9.39 37.52 -12.18
C ILE A 175 8.05 38.20 -12.42
N THR A 176 7.55 38.99 -11.48
CA THR A 176 8.03 40.36 -11.29
C THR A 176 8.20 40.70 -9.81
N SER A 177 9.40 41.16 -9.47
CA SER A 177 9.66 41.81 -8.19
C SER A 177 8.73 43.03 -8.01
N PRO A 178 8.33 43.40 -6.78
CA PRO A 178 7.63 44.67 -6.51
C PRO A 178 8.49 45.93 -6.74
N LEU A 179 9.74 45.80 -7.22
CA LEU A 179 10.72 46.89 -7.22
C LEU A 179 10.84 47.66 -8.54
N ASP A 180 10.08 47.33 -9.58
CA ASP A 180 10.14 48.05 -10.87
C ASP A 180 9.08 49.16 -11.03
N PHE A 181 8.23 49.38 -10.01
CA PHE A 181 7.26 50.50 -10.03
C PHE A 181 7.93 51.87 -9.89
N SER A 182 9.13 51.94 -9.33
CA SER A 182 9.85 53.20 -9.11
C SER A 182 10.38 53.81 -10.42
N LYS A 183 10.80 52.97 -11.39
CA LYS A 183 11.32 53.47 -12.67
C LYS A 183 10.23 54.01 -13.59
N HIS A 184 9.05 53.39 -13.62
CA HIS A 184 7.93 53.88 -14.44
C HIS A 184 7.19 55.10 -13.87
N VAL A 185 7.25 55.34 -12.55
CA VAL A 185 6.72 56.59 -11.96
C VAL A 185 7.70 57.76 -12.19
N ALA A 186 9.01 57.51 -12.15
CA ALA A 186 10.01 58.55 -12.43
C ALA A 186 9.97 59.03 -13.91
N GLU A 187 9.76 58.13 -14.87
CA GLU A 187 9.66 58.50 -16.29
C GLU A 187 8.35 59.20 -16.66
N ARG A 188 7.24 58.92 -15.96
CA ARG A 188 5.96 59.64 -16.18
C ARG A 188 6.01 61.10 -15.69
N ASN A 189 6.72 61.37 -14.60
CA ASN A 189 6.84 62.74 -14.06
C ASN A 189 7.82 63.61 -14.84
N ALA A 190 8.76 63.02 -15.60
CA ALA A 190 9.68 63.77 -16.46
C ALA A 190 9.02 64.27 -17.76
N LYS A 191 7.94 63.61 -18.22
CA LYS A 191 7.22 63.98 -19.45
C LYS A 191 6.07 64.97 -19.25
N SER A 192 5.72 65.34 -18.01
CA SER A 192 4.67 66.32 -17.72
C SER A 192 5.20 67.74 -17.42
N LEU A 193 6.50 67.97 -17.59
CA LEU A 193 7.17 69.26 -17.34
C LEU A 193 7.90 69.83 -18.56
N SER A 194 7.61 69.32 -19.75
CA SER A 194 8.03 69.86 -21.06
C SER A 194 6.81 70.12 -21.93
#